data_AF-A0AA35QG40-F1
#
_entry.id   AF-A0AA35QG40-F1
#
_cell.length_a   1.000
_cell.length_b   1.000
_cell.length_c   1.000
_cell.angle_alpha   90.00
_cell.angle_beta   90.00
_cell.angle_gamma   90.00
#
_symmetry.space_group_name_H-M   'P 1'
#
loop_
_entity.id
_entity.type
_entity.pdbx_description
1 polymer ?
#
loop_
_entity_poly.entity_id
_entity_poly.type
_entity_poly.pdbx_seq_one_letter_code
_entity_poly.pdbx_strand_id
1 'polypeptide(L)'
;MSTHKRFALVTGCGQGGIGEALVKVYAEQGLHPIATLLPFEPSDHLAEAGITFFTLDVTKEDSVQDLKCHVVGLTGGRLEILVNNAWLNRYLGYTMTAIDTDVGAASKMFDVNVLGPMRMIHHFHDLLINASGTIVNIGSVGGIVPYAYGCELNNNRSMAVRLTNPKGFSIV
;
A
#
# COMPACT_ATOMS: atom_id res chain seq x y z
N MET A 1 -22.86 -19.40 -2.62
CA MET A 1 -21.49 -19.08 -2.15
C MET A 1 -20.64 -18.88 -3.39
N SER A 2 -20.01 -17.71 -3.56
CA SER A 2 -19.20 -17.43 -4.76
C SER A 2 -18.07 -18.46 -4.88
N THR A 3 -18.03 -19.17 -6.00
CA THR A 3 -17.06 -20.23 -6.33
C THR A 3 -15.72 -19.70 -6.83
N HIS A 4 -15.51 -18.37 -6.79
CA HIS A 4 -14.31 -17.72 -7.30
C HIS A 4 -13.35 -17.33 -6.17
N LYS A 5 -12.08 -17.70 -6.33
CA LYS A 5 -10.98 -17.32 -5.44
C LYS A 5 -10.82 -15.79 -5.46
N ARG A 6 -10.84 -15.16 -4.29
CA ARG A 6 -10.69 -13.69 -4.16
C ARG A 6 -9.25 -13.35 -3.83
N PHE A 7 -8.70 -12.36 -4.50
CA PHE A 7 -7.31 -11.91 -4.37
C PHE A 7 -7.23 -10.56 -3.67
N ALA A 8 -6.26 -10.42 -2.78
CA ALA A 8 -5.98 -9.17 -2.07
C ALA A 8 -4.50 -8.80 -2.22
N LEU A 9 -4.21 -7.73 -2.93
CA LEU A 9 -2.85 -7.21 -3.08
C LEU A 9 -2.56 -6.20 -1.97
N VAL A 10 -1.53 -6.44 -1.17
CA VAL A 10 -1.13 -5.58 -0.06
C VAL A 10 0.28 -5.08 -0.29
N THR A 11 0.46 -3.75 -0.21
CA THR A 11 1.78 -3.11 -0.37
C THR A 11 2.50 -2.93 0.96
N GLY A 12 3.83 -3.10 1.00
CA GLY A 12 4.63 -2.85 2.21
C GLY A 12 4.41 -3.85 3.34
N CYS A 13 4.55 -5.15 3.05
CA CYS A 13 4.41 -6.27 3.97
C CYS A 13 5.73 -6.65 4.68
N GLY A 14 6.52 -5.65 5.07
CA GLY A 14 7.75 -5.85 5.84
C GLY A 14 7.48 -6.53 7.19
N GLN A 15 8.49 -7.22 7.70
CA GLN A 15 8.41 -8.01 8.94
C GLN A 15 8.02 -7.15 10.15
N GLY A 16 7.05 -7.62 10.93
CA GLY A 16 6.47 -6.91 12.08
C GLY A 16 5.51 -5.77 11.71
N GLY A 17 5.22 -5.59 10.41
CA GLY A 17 4.38 -4.50 9.92
C GLY A 17 2.88 -4.83 9.87
N ILE A 18 2.06 -3.77 9.73
CA ILE A 18 0.61 -3.89 9.53
C ILE A 18 0.30 -4.73 8.28
N GLY A 19 1.07 -4.52 7.20
CA GLY A 19 0.91 -5.26 5.96
C GLY A 19 1.07 -6.77 6.13
N GLU A 20 2.03 -7.24 6.94
CA GLU A 20 2.22 -8.66 7.25
C GLU A 20 1.01 -9.24 8.00
N ALA A 21 0.55 -8.55 9.04
CA ALA A 21 -0.60 -8.99 9.82
C ALA A 21 -1.86 -9.09 8.95
N LEU A 22 -2.08 -8.13 8.05
CA LEU A 22 -3.21 -8.13 7.12
C LEU A 22 -3.20 -9.33 6.18
N VAL A 23 -2.05 -9.66 5.58
CA VAL A 23 -1.98 -10.79 4.65
C VAL A 23 -2.20 -12.13 5.36
N LYS A 24 -1.72 -12.28 6.60
CA LYS A 24 -2.00 -13.47 7.43
C LYS A 24 -3.50 -13.61 7.71
N VAL A 25 -4.16 -12.54 8.14
CA VAL A 25 -5.62 -12.55 8.40
C VAL A 25 -6.42 -12.81 7.12
N TYR A 26 -6.01 -12.26 5.97
CA TYR A 26 -6.67 -12.54 4.69
C TYR A 26 -6.55 -14.01 4.27
N ALA A 27 -5.40 -14.64 4.50
CA ALA A 27 -5.23 -16.07 4.26
C ALA A 27 -6.17 -16.90 5.15
N GLU A 28 -6.26 -16.57 6.45
CA GLU A 28 -7.17 -17.24 7.40
C GLU A 28 -8.65 -17.08 7.02
N GLN A 29 -9.02 -15.95 6.41
CA GLN A 29 -10.37 -15.68 5.93
C GLN A 29 -10.68 -16.29 4.55
N GLY A 30 -9.76 -17.09 3.99
CA GLY A 30 -9.93 -17.79 2.72
C GLY A 30 -9.77 -16.91 1.48
N LEU A 31 -9.17 -15.72 1.62
CA LEU A 31 -8.68 -14.96 0.47
C LEU A 31 -7.29 -15.46 0.07
N HIS A 32 -6.87 -15.12 -1.14
CA HIS A 32 -5.49 -15.31 -1.58
C HIS A 32 -4.74 -13.99 -1.48
N PRO A 33 -4.03 -13.72 -0.37
CA PRO A 33 -3.23 -12.53 -0.25
C PRO A 33 -2.02 -12.59 -1.19
N ILE A 34 -1.70 -11.45 -1.77
CA ILE A 34 -0.48 -11.18 -2.52
C ILE A 34 0.22 -10.07 -1.75
N ALA A 35 1.32 -10.41 -1.09
CA ALA A 35 2.14 -9.47 -0.34
C ALA A 35 3.18 -8.81 -1.25
N THR A 36 3.62 -7.61 -0.91
CA THR A 36 4.81 -7.03 -1.55
C THR A 36 5.73 -6.40 -0.53
N LEU A 37 7.04 -6.52 -0.79
CA LEU A 37 8.10 -5.99 0.06
C LEU A 37 9.21 -5.36 -0.80
N LEU A 38 10.05 -4.53 -0.21
CA LEU A 38 11.20 -3.97 -0.91
C LEU A 38 12.26 -5.07 -1.14
N PRO A 39 13.05 -5.01 -2.23
CA PRO A 39 14.00 -6.08 -2.57
C PRO A 39 15.03 -6.44 -1.49
N PHE A 40 15.28 -5.55 -0.53
CA PHE A 40 16.25 -5.74 0.55
C PHE A 40 15.60 -6.21 1.86
N GLU A 41 14.27 -6.28 1.95
CA GLU A 41 13.57 -6.74 3.14
C GLU A 41 13.57 -8.27 3.21
N PRO A 42 13.67 -8.87 4.41
CA PRO A 42 13.58 -10.32 4.56
C PRO A 42 12.18 -10.79 4.14
N SER A 43 12.10 -11.95 3.47
CA SER A 43 10.84 -12.54 3.01
C SER A 43 10.48 -13.87 3.70
N ASP A 44 11.36 -14.38 4.57
CA ASP A 44 11.20 -15.70 5.20
C ASP A 44 9.89 -15.81 5.99
N HIS A 45 9.48 -14.73 6.66
CA HIS A 45 8.24 -14.67 7.43
C HIS A 45 6.97 -14.85 6.58
N LEU A 46 7.02 -14.46 5.30
CA LEU A 46 5.91 -14.67 4.35
C LEU A 46 5.96 -16.06 3.73
N ALA A 47 7.16 -16.53 3.41
CA ALA A 47 7.38 -17.87 2.87
C ALA A 47 6.95 -18.96 3.87
N GLU A 48 7.33 -18.82 5.14
CA GLU A 48 6.92 -19.70 6.24
C GLU A 48 5.40 -19.70 6.45
N ALA A 49 4.75 -18.56 6.20
CA ALA A 49 3.30 -18.42 6.26
C ALA A 49 2.58 -18.91 4.99
N GLY A 50 3.31 -19.37 3.97
CA GLY A 50 2.72 -19.82 2.69
C GLY A 50 2.05 -18.69 1.90
N ILE A 51 2.47 -17.44 2.11
CA ILE A 51 1.89 -16.26 1.47
C ILE A 51 2.64 -15.99 0.16
N THR A 52 1.89 -15.77 -0.92
CA THR A 52 2.47 -15.34 -2.19
C THR A 52 3.01 -13.92 -2.04
N PHE A 53 4.27 -13.69 -2.43
CA PHE A 53 4.88 -12.36 -2.36
C PHE A 53 5.70 -12.02 -3.59
N PHE A 54 5.82 -10.71 -3.86
CA PHE A 54 6.64 -10.15 -4.92
C PHE A 54 7.44 -8.95 -4.39
N THR A 55 8.52 -8.60 -5.10
CA THR A 55 9.24 -7.36 -4.84
C THR A 55 8.50 -6.18 -5.45
N LEU A 56 8.46 -5.05 -4.74
CA LEU A 56 7.83 -3.82 -5.23
C LEU A 56 8.53 -2.58 -4.67
N ASP A 57 8.93 -1.68 -5.55
CA ASP A 57 9.22 -0.29 -5.24
C ASP A 57 8.16 0.60 -5.88
N VAL A 58 7.22 1.11 -5.05
CA VAL A 58 6.09 1.95 -5.51
C VAL A 58 6.53 3.30 -6.11
N THR A 59 7.80 3.67 -5.98
CA THR A 59 8.35 4.89 -6.58
C THR A 59 8.80 4.68 -8.02
N LYS A 60 8.99 3.43 -8.44
CA LYS A 60 9.52 3.07 -9.76
C LYS A 60 8.44 2.50 -10.66
N GLU A 61 8.27 3.13 -11.82
CA GLU A 61 7.25 2.76 -12.79
C GLU A 61 7.41 1.31 -13.28
N ASP A 62 8.62 0.94 -13.68
CA ASP A 62 8.93 -0.42 -14.19
C ASP A 62 8.62 -1.49 -13.13
N SER A 63 8.91 -1.21 -11.86
CA SER A 63 8.63 -2.14 -10.76
C SER A 63 7.12 -2.40 -10.59
N VAL A 64 6.28 -1.38 -10.82
CA VAL A 64 4.82 -1.53 -10.74
C VAL A 64 4.28 -2.30 -11.94
N GLN A 65 4.85 -2.08 -13.13
CA GLN A 65 4.47 -2.80 -14.35
C GLN A 65 4.84 -4.29 -14.27
N ASP A 66 6.05 -4.60 -13.81
CA ASP A 66 6.50 -5.98 -13.60
C ASP A 66 5.58 -6.71 -12.61
N LEU A 67 5.24 -6.05 -11.49
CA LEU A 67 4.27 -6.59 -10.53
C LEU A 67 2.91 -6.84 -11.18
N LYS A 68 2.41 -5.89 -11.98
CA LYS A 68 1.13 -6.04 -12.68
C LYS A 68 1.13 -7.28 -13.56
N CYS A 69 2.21 -7.54 -14.31
CA CYS A 69 2.34 -8.74 -15.14
C CYS A 69 2.22 -10.03 -14.31
N HIS A 70 2.90 -10.10 -13.16
CA HIS A 70 2.81 -11.24 -12.25
C HIS A 70 1.40 -11.43 -11.67
N VAL A 71 0.77 -10.34 -11.22
CA VAL A 71 -0.57 -10.38 -10.64
C VAL A 71 -1.61 -10.79 -11.68
N VAL A 72 -1.56 -10.25 -12.90
CA VAL A 72 -2.46 -10.65 -14.00
C VAL A 72 -2.36 -12.14 -14.29
N GLY A 73 -1.14 -12.67 -14.38
CA GLY A 73 -0.89 -14.10 -14.60
C GLY A 73 -1.46 -14.99 -13.48
N LEU A 74 -1.40 -14.52 -12.24
CA LEU A 74 -1.90 -15.25 -11.07
C LEU A 74 -3.42 -15.20 -10.92
N THR A 75 -4.04 -14.05 -11.19
CA THR A 75 -5.45 -13.82 -10.88
C THR A 75 -6.39 -13.97 -12.06
N GLY A 76 -5.85 -14.06 -13.29
CA GLY A 76 -6.65 -14.05 -14.50
C GLY A 76 -7.27 -12.68 -14.79
N GLY A 77 -6.61 -11.59 -14.39
CA GLY A 77 -7.04 -10.22 -14.69
C GLY A 77 -8.13 -9.67 -13.76
N ARG A 78 -8.23 -10.20 -12.53
CA ARG A 78 -9.19 -9.75 -11.51
C ARG A 78 -8.48 -9.45 -10.19
N LEU A 79 -8.90 -8.41 -9.47
CA LEU A 79 -8.37 -8.10 -8.16
C LEU A 79 -9.47 -7.55 -7.26
N GLU A 80 -9.84 -8.28 -6.21
CA GLU A 80 -10.93 -7.89 -5.32
C GLU A 80 -10.52 -6.80 -4.33
N ILE A 81 -9.27 -6.79 -3.88
CA ILE A 81 -8.79 -5.81 -2.90
C ILE A 81 -7.39 -5.33 -3.27
N LEU A 82 -7.20 -4.01 -3.30
CA LEU A 82 -5.89 -3.35 -3.32
C LEU A 82 -5.71 -2.58 -2.03
N VAL A 83 -4.70 -2.91 -1.24
CA VAL A 83 -4.32 -2.20 -0.02
C VAL A 83 -3.01 -1.44 -0.23
N ASN A 84 -3.12 -0.12 -0.32
CA ASN A 84 -1.99 0.81 -0.33
C ASN A 84 -1.51 1.04 1.10
N ASN A 85 -0.66 0.14 1.60
CA ASN A 85 -0.08 0.15 2.94
C ASN A 85 1.41 0.54 2.95
N ALA A 86 2.11 0.48 1.80
CA ALA A 86 3.50 0.93 1.71
C ALA A 86 3.67 2.36 2.23
N TRP A 87 4.63 2.54 3.13
CA TRP A 87 4.82 3.80 3.84
C TRP A 87 6.28 4.06 4.16
N LEU A 88 6.67 5.34 4.14
CA LEU A 88 7.99 5.79 4.53
C LEU A 88 7.91 6.99 5.47
N ASN A 89 8.58 6.90 6.63
CA ASN A 89 8.84 8.01 7.56
C ASN A 89 10.23 7.91 8.22
N ARG A 90 11.23 7.41 7.47
CA ARG A 90 12.57 7.14 8.02
C ARG A 90 13.44 8.39 8.12
N TYR A 91 13.10 9.44 7.37
CA TYR A 91 13.96 10.61 7.20
C TYR A 91 13.51 11.83 8.00
N LEU A 92 12.26 11.86 8.46
CA LEU A 92 11.69 12.97 9.21
C LEU A 92 11.12 12.44 10.53
N GLY A 93 11.33 13.17 11.62
CA GLY A 93 10.63 12.90 12.87
C GLY A 93 9.14 13.14 12.72
N TYR A 94 8.32 12.57 13.60
CA TYR A 94 6.87 12.86 13.63
C TYR A 94 6.56 14.34 13.86
N THR A 95 7.50 15.08 14.48
CA THR A 95 7.44 16.52 14.67
C THR A 95 8.79 17.15 14.33
N MET A 96 8.86 17.93 13.26
CA MET A 96 10.01 18.74 12.85
C MET A 96 9.55 20.10 12.35
N THR A 97 10.36 21.13 12.62
CA THR A 97 10.07 22.46 12.08
C THR A 97 10.46 22.51 10.61
N ALA A 98 9.78 23.34 9.82
CA ALA A 98 10.08 23.47 8.39
C ALA A 98 11.52 23.97 8.10
N ILE A 99 12.18 24.63 9.05
CA ILE A 99 13.59 25.06 8.89
C ILE A 99 14.57 23.90 9.10
N ASP A 100 14.16 22.88 9.87
CA ASP A 100 14.98 21.69 10.14
C ASP A 100 14.70 20.55 9.16
N THR A 101 13.61 20.64 8.38
CA THR A 101 13.21 19.63 7.40
C THR A 101 14.09 19.67 6.16
N ASP A 102 14.74 18.55 5.85
CA ASP A 102 15.36 18.34 4.54
C ASP A 102 14.29 18.14 3.45
N VAL A 103 14.34 18.99 2.42
CA VAL A 103 13.38 18.95 1.31
C VAL A 103 13.51 17.66 0.50
N GLY A 104 14.73 17.11 0.37
CA GLY A 104 14.96 15.84 -0.31
C GLY A 104 14.27 14.66 0.39
N ALA A 105 14.34 14.62 1.72
CA ALA A 105 13.63 13.68 2.56
C ALA A 105 12.11 13.81 2.43
N ALA A 106 11.60 15.05 2.45
CA ALA A 106 10.17 15.31 2.26
C ALA A 106 9.68 14.85 0.87
N SER A 107 10.46 15.10 -0.18
CA SER A 107 10.16 14.64 -1.55
C SER A 107 10.09 13.11 -1.62
N LYS A 108 11.04 12.40 -1.03
CA LYS A 108 11.03 10.92 -0.99
C LYS A 108 9.80 10.37 -0.27
N MET A 109 9.39 11.02 0.82
CA MET A 109 8.16 10.63 1.52
C MET A 109 6.94 10.86 0.65
N PHE A 110 6.86 11.97 -0.08
CA PHE A 110 5.77 12.24 -1.01
C PHE A 110 5.70 11.20 -2.15
N ASP A 111 6.85 10.82 -2.70
CA ASP A 111 6.96 9.82 -3.77
C ASP A 111 6.39 8.46 -3.35
N VAL A 112 6.62 8.04 -2.10
CA VAL A 112 6.11 6.78 -1.56
C VAL A 112 4.65 6.92 -1.12
N ASN A 113 4.37 7.91 -0.27
CA ASN A 113 3.13 7.96 0.52
C ASN A 113 1.94 8.54 -0.25
N VAL A 114 2.21 9.29 -1.33
CA VAL A 114 1.17 9.96 -2.13
C VAL A 114 1.22 9.46 -3.56
N LEU A 115 2.38 9.59 -4.22
CA LEU A 115 2.51 9.14 -5.61
C LEU A 115 2.46 7.62 -5.72
N GLY A 116 2.98 6.87 -4.74
CA GLY A 116 2.92 5.41 -4.70
C GLY A 116 1.50 4.86 -4.82
N PRO A 117 0.56 5.19 -3.90
CA PRO A 117 -0.84 4.82 -4.02
C PRO A 117 -1.48 5.21 -5.36
N MET A 118 -1.17 6.41 -5.88
CA MET A 118 -1.68 6.85 -7.18
C MET A 118 -1.19 5.99 -8.34
N ARG A 119 0.10 5.63 -8.37
CA ARG A 119 0.67 4.72 -9.38
C ARG A 119 0.04 3.33 -9.29
N MET A 120 -0.11 2.80 -8.07
CA MET A 120 -0.77 1.50 -7.87
C MET A 120 -2.21 1.51 -8.37
N ILE A 121 -2.98 2.55 -8.06
CA ILE A 121 -4.36 2.69 -8.56
C ILE A 121 -4.36 2.82 -10.09
N HIS A 122 -3.47 3.65 -10.66
CA HIS A 122 -3.37 3.85 -12.10
C HIS A 122 -3.07 2.55 -12.84
N HIS A 123 -2.21 1.68 -12.32
CA HIS A 123 -1.87 0.43 -12.99
C HIS A 123 -2.88 -0.69 -12.78
N PHE A 124 -3.53 -0.75 -11.62
CA PHE A 124 -4.39 -1.89 -11.26
C PHE A 124 -5.90 -1.62 -11.41
N HIS A 125 -6.30 -0.42 -11.85
CA HIS A 125 -7.73 -0.04 -11.96
C HIS A 125 -8.54 -0.98 -12.85
N ASP A 126 -7.98 -1.52 -13.93
CA ASP A 126 -8.64 -2.47 -14.82
C ASP A 126 -8.99 -3.78 -14.10
N LEU A 127 -8.05 -4.36 -13.35
CA LEU A 127 -8.28 -5.58 -12.56
C LEU A 127 -9.33 -5.36 -11.46
N LEU A 128 -9.30 -4.18 -10.83
CA LEU A 128 -10.23 -3.78 -9.79
C LEU A 128 -11.64 -3.57 -10.35
N ILE A 129 -11.78 -2.88 -11.48
CA ILE A 129 -13.07 -2.68 -12.17
C ILE A 129 -13.67 -4.02 -12.59
N ASN A 130 -12.86 -4.92 -13.16
CA ASN A 130 -13.31 -6.25 -13.58
C ASN A 130 -13.83 -7.11 -12.42
N ALA A 131 -13.30 -6.92 -11.23
CA ALA A 131 -13.70 -7.65 -10.03
C ALA A 131 -14.79 -6.93 -9.21
N SER A 132 -15.18 -5.71 -9.57
CA SER A 132 -15.90 -4.79 -8.69
C SER A 132 -15.22 -4.66 -7.32
N GLY A 133 -13.89 -4.56 -7.35
CA GLY A 133 -13.02 -4.59 -6.19
C GLY A 133 -12.96 -3.28 -5.42
N THR A 134 -12.24 -3.32 -4.29
CA THR A 134 -12.12 -2.23 -3.33
C THR A 134 -10.67 -1.77 -3.20
N ILE A 135 -10.45 -0.46 -3.16
CA ILE A 135 -9.15 0.14 -2.86
C ILE A 135 -9.17 0.62 -1.40
N VAL A 136 -8.14 0.26 -0.63
CA VAL A 136 -7.95 0.69 0.75
C VAL A 136 -6.63 1.44 0.84
N ASN A 137 -6.66 2.70 1.28
CA ASN A 137 -5.46 3.49 1.53
C ASN A 137 -5.24 3.60 3.04
N ILE A 138 -4.08 3.15 3.52
CA ILE A 138 -3.76 3.24 4.95
C ILE A 138 -3.35 4.67 5.30
N GLY A 139 -4.22 5.32 6.08
CA GLY A 139 -4.07 6.71 6.50
C GLY A 139 -3.38 6.88 7.86
N SER A 140 -3.54 8.05 8.44
CA SER A 140 -3.19 8.33 9.83
C SER A 140 -4.08 9.45 10.35
N VAL A 141 -4.35 9.45 11.65
CA VAL A 141 -5.06 10.54 12.34
C VAL A 141 -4.42 11.91 12.10
N GLY A 142 -3.09 11.97 11.92
CA GLY A 142 -2.38 13.21 11.57
C GLY A 142 -2.84 13.84 10.25
N GLY A 143 -3.46 13.06 9.36
CA GLY A 143 -4.09 13.57 8.13
C GLY A 143 -5.42 14.28 8.35
N ILE A 144 -6.03 14.12 9.53
CA ILE A 144 -7.32 14.72 9.92
C ILE A 144 -7.10 15.79 10.99
N VAL A 145 -6.26 15.52 11.97
CA VAL A 145 -5.92 16.43 13.07
C VAL A 145 -4.45 16.82 12.93
N PRO A 146 -4.14 18.02 12.43
CA PRO A 146 -2.76 18.41 12.20
C PRO A 146 -2.02 18.60 13.53
N TYR A 147 -0.91 17.90 13.70
CA TYR A 147 0.03 18.14 14.79
C TYR A 147 0.89 19.38 14.52
N ALA A 148 1.17 20.16 15.56
CA ALA A 148 2.17 21.23 15.49
C ALA A 148 3.52 20.63 15.11
N TYR A 149 4.22 21.25 14.15
CA TYR A 149 5.46 20.74 13.58
C TYR A 149 5.34 19.39 12.85
N GLY A 150 4.13 18.96 12.46
CA GLY A 150 3.93 17.69 11.73
C GLY A 150 3.66 17.86 10.24
N CYS A 151 4.12 18.94 9.60
CA CYS A 151 3.57 19.36 8.30
C CYS A 151 3.73 18.29 7.20
N GLU A 152 4.82 17.52 7.17
CA GLU A 152 5.05 16.50 6.15
C GLU A 152 4.20 15.24 6.39
N LEU A 153 4.10 14.82 7.66
CA LEU A 153 3.25 13.70 8.06
C LEU A 153 1.77 14.03 7.83
N ASN A 154 1.33 15.20 8.29
CA ASN A 154 -0.04 15.67 8.16
C ASN A 154 -0.43 15.76 6.69
N ASN A 155 0.43 16.36 5.84
CA ASN A 155 0.14 16.53 4.43
C ASN A 155 0.07 15.19 3.69
N ASN A 156 1.10 14.34 3.81
CA ASN A 156 1.12 13.03 3.11
C ASN A 156 -0.04 12.12 3.52
N ARG A 157 -0.36 12.07 4.82
CA ARG A 157 -1.46 11.24 5.32
C ARG A 157 -2.82 11.80 4.95
N SER A 158 -2.97 13.12 4.95
CA SER A 158 -4.21 13.75 4.51
C SER A 158 -4.47 13.55 3.02
N MET A 159 -3.42 13.51 2.20
CA MET A 159 -3.53 13.22 0.78
C MET A 159 -3.88 11.75 0.52
N ALA A 160 -3.27 10.81 1.23
CA ALA A 160 -3.66 9.39 1.16
C ALA A 160 -5.15 9.18 1.48
N VAL A 161 -5.69 9.87 2.50
CA VAL A 161 -7.13 9.85 2.85
C VAL A 161 -8.00 10.49 1.76
N ARG A 162 -7.51 11.55 1.11
CA ARG A 162 -8.26 12.28 0.06
C ARG A 162 -8.25 11.59 -1.30
N LEU A 163 -7.34 10.64 -1.54
CA LEU A 163 -7.37 9.77 -2.72
C LEU A 163 -8.57 8.80 -2.72
N THR A 164 -9.27 8.66 -1.58
CA THR A 164 -10.52 7.90 -1.44
C THR A 164 -11.75 8.82 -1.51
N ASN A 165 -12.58 8.69 -2.56
CA ASN A 165 -13.86 9.42 -2.73
C ASN A 165 -14.97 8.80 -1.83
N PRO A 166 -16.00 9.53 -1.36
CA PRO A 166 -16.86 9.11 -0.24
C PRO A 166 -17.90 8.01 -0.56
N LYS A 167 -17.79 7.30 -1.68
CA LYS A 167 -18.78 6.28 -2.10
C LYS A 167 -18.42 4.83 -1.70
N GLY A 168 -17.85 4.65 -0.50
CA GLY A 168 -17.80 3.32 0.14
C GLY A 168 -16.41 2.75 0.40
N PHE A 169 -15.44 3.55 0.82
CA PHE A 169 -14.10 3.08 1.17
C PHE A 169 -13.85 3.24 2.67
N SER A 170 -13.54 2.12 3.34
CA SER A 170 -13.21 2.12 4.77
C SER A 170 -11.79 2.61 4.99
N ILE A 171 -11.67 3.61 5.86
CA ILE A 171 -10.41 4.02 6.47
C ILE A 171 -10.12 3.01 7.58
N VAL A 172 -8.93 2.39 7.55
CA VAL A 172 -8.31 1.74 8.71
C VAL A 172 -6.98 2.42 8.96
#